data_AF-K1SMW9-F1
#
_entry.id   AF-K1SMW9-F1
#
_cell.length_a   1.000
_cell.length_b   1.000
_cell.length_c   1.000
_cell.angle_alpha   90.00
_cell.angle_beta   90.00
_cell.angle_gamma   90.00
#
_symmetry.space_group_name_H-M   'P 1'
#
loop_
_entity.id
_entity.type
_entity.pdbx_description
1 polymer ?
#
loop_
_entity_poly.entity_id
_entity_poly.type
_entity_poly.pdbx_seq_one_letter_code
_entity_poly.pdbx_strand_id
1 'polypeptide(L)'
;MSLDLKKYEKCDIICPNKRGILMEEKDKIKILKEAEQAIKMCKVISNKSFKDFNRYWIRQDKAFQKYSQCYCFSNEILKEYYNRINFSNKDVLTVCGSGDQIIESLARGARKVDSFDSNKLTYYNLYLKIAAIKALKYDEFIKFYNLYSKDNKKYIYTELRDAIKKEDIKLFWDKFFQNDEELFTTFFLGEHNNKNIESREESAKISLTQAKNNISYLEEDTFKDVKNKINEDSITFKEMDIFDVKKKYNNKYDFINFSNIFNYVDTKKFISYIKQLLEDNLYNDGEIILDYIWEYSEKFQSFAIFLMDLYELNPNIITFNNNYNGNDAVVVKKKKRS
;
A
#
# COMPACT_ATOMS: atom_id res chain seq x y z
N MET A 1 -3.91 37.26 13.56
CA MET A 1 -2.63 36.83 14.14
C MET A 1 -1.79 36.25 13.00
N SER A 2 -0.96 37.10 12.39
CA SER A 2 -0.23 36.80 11.15
C SER A 2 0.92 35.83 11.40
N LEU A 3 0.97 34.76 10.62
CA LEU A 3 2.09 33.82 10.56
C LEU A 3 3.31 34.53 9.95
N ASP A 4 4.32 34.75 10.77
CA ASP A 4 5.58 35.35 10.38
C ASP A 4 6.44 34.32 9.61
N LEU A 5 6.48 34.46 8.29
CA LEU A 5 7.20 33.60 7.35
C LEU A 5 8.72 33.87 7.30
N LYS A 6 9.27 34.74 8.15
CA LYS A 6 10.69 35.13 8.12
C LYS A 6 11.65 34.32 9.00
N LYS A 7 11.19 33.27 9.67
CA LYS A 7 12.03 32.50 10.62
C LYS A 7 12.73 31.25 10.06
N TYR A 8 12.65 31.00 8.75
CA TYR A 8 13.23 29.80 8.11
C TYR A 8 14.47 30.08 7.23
N GLU A 9 15.05 31.28 7.30
CA GLU A 9 16.36 31.55 6.73
C GLU A 9 17.46 31.14 7.72
N LYS A 10 18.02 29.94 7.50
CA LYS A 10 19.27 29.35 8.03
C LYS A 10 19.06 27.92 8.53
N CYS A 11 18.73 27.02 7.61
CA CYS A 11 19.28 25.67 7.67
C CYS A 11 20.20 25.55 6.46
N ASP A 12 21.51 25.59 6.72
CA ASP A 12 22.53 25.29 5.71
C ASP A 12 22.40 23.82 5.31
N ILE A 13 21.52 23.54 4.35
CA ILE A 13 21.47 22.26 3.65
C ILE A 13 22.59 22.29 2.61
N ILE A 14 23.83 22.07 3.06
CA ILE A 14 24.93 21.71 2.17
C ILE A 14 24.84 20.19 1.99
N CYS A 15 24.17 19.76 0.92
CA CYS A 15 24.23 18.39 0.45
C CYS A 15 24.99 18.40 -0.89
N PRO A 16 26.25 17.93 -0.95
CA PRO A 16 26.95 17.83 -2.22
C PRO A 16 26.50 16.55 -2.91
N ASN A 17 25.61 16.66 -3.91
CA ASN A 17 25.39 15.55 -4.83
C ASN A 17 25.60 16.00 -6.28
N LYS A 18 26.60 15.38 -6.91
CA LYS A 18 27.01 15.60 -8.30
C LYS A 18 25.94 15.02 -9.25
N ARG A 19 25.53 15.85 -10.22
CA ARG A 19 24.78 15.51 -11.44
C ARG A 19 23.39 14.88 -11.21
N GLY A 20 22.46 15.72 -10.77
CA GLY A 20 21.03 15.58 -11.04
C GLY A 20 20.49 16.95 -11.46
N ILE A 21 19.55 17.01 -12.39
CA ILE A 21 18.89 18.24 -12.83
C ILE A 21 18.44 19.02 -11.58
N LEU A 22 18.93 20.25 -11.42
CA LEU A 22 18.59 21.10 -10.28
C LEU A 22 17.07 21.37 -10.32
N MET A 23 16.33 20.82 -9.37
CA MET A 23 14.90 21.11 -9.19
C MET A 23 14.70 22.59 -8.89
N GLU A 24 13.76 23.23 -9.57
CA GLU A 24 13.46 24.65 -9.38
C GLU A 24 13.01 24.93 -7.94
N GLU A 25 13.36 26.10 -7.41
CA GLU A 25 13.04 26.49 -6.04
C GLU A 25 11.52 26.46 -5.76
N LYS A 26 10.71 26.79 -6.77
CA LYS A 26 9.24 26.74 -6.70
C LYS A 26 8.72 25.31 -6.52
N ASP A 27 9.32 24.33 -7.20
CA ASP A 27 8.94 22.92 -7.08
C ASP A 27 9.32 22.36 -5.71
N LYS A 28 10.49 22.75 -5.18
CA LYS A 28 10.89 22.43 -3.80
C LYS A 28 9.90 22.96 -2.79
N ILE A 29 9.48 24.22 -2.91
CA ILE A 29 8.49 24.83 -2.01
C ILE A 29 7.15 24.09 -2.08
N LYS A 30 6.71 23.68 -3.28
CA LYS A 30 5.47 22.93 -3.45
C LYS A 30 5.54 21.57 -2.76
N ILE A 31 6.61 20.82 -3.01
CA ILE A 31 6.85 19.51 -2.38
C ILE A 31 6.88 19.64 -0.85
N LEU A 32 7.56 20.68 -0.34
CA LEU A 32 7.64 20.94 1.09
C LEU A 32 6.26 21.17 1.72
N LYS A 33 5.42 21.97 1.07
CA LYS A 33 4.04 22.25 1.53
C LYS A 33 3.18 20.98 1.51
N GLU A 34 3.32 20.16 0.46
CA GLU A 34 2.60 18.88 0.36
C GLU A 34 3.04 17.91 1.47
N ALA A 35 4.35 17.82 1.74
CA ALA A 35 4.88 17.00 2.82
C ALA A 35 4.38 17.47 4.20
N GLU A 36 4.40 18.78 4.47
CA GLU A 36 3.88 19.35 5.71
C GLU A 36 2.38 19.09 5.89
N GLN A 37 1.59 19.20 4.81
CA GLN A 37 0.18 18.87 4.84
C GLN A 37 -0.05 17.38 5.13
N ALA A 38 0.71 16.50 4.49
CA ALA A 38 0.62 15.06 4.70
C ALA A 38 0.97 14.70 6.15
N ILE A 39 2.07 15.22 6.70
CA ILE A 39 2.48 15.02 8.10
C ILE A 39 1.42 15.55 9.07
N LYS A 40 0.85 16.73 8.80
CA LYS A 40 -0.27 17.25 9.60
C LYS A 40 -1.45 16.29 9.61
N MET A 41 -1.77 15.68 8.47
CA MET A 41 -2.85 14.69 8.39
C MET A 41 -2.48 13.38 9.10
N CYS A 42 -1.21 12.94 9.06
CA CYS A 42 -0.73 11.83 9.88
C CYS A 42 -1.01 12.07 11.35
N LYS A 43 -0.69 13.26 11.88
CA LYS A 43 -0.99 13.65 13.27
C LYS A 43 -2.48 13.56 13.59
N VAL A 44 -3.33 14.05 12.68
CA VAL A 44 -4.78 13.98 12.85
C VAL A 44 -5.27 12.54 12.90
N ILE A 45 -4.76 11.67 12.02
CA ILE A 45 -5.12 10.25 11.94
C ILE A 45 -4.64 9.52 13.20
N SER A 46 -3.36 9.67 13.56
CA SER A 46 -2.74 9.03 14.72
C SER A 46 -3.38 9.42 16.05
N ASN A 47 -3.98 10.61 16.16
CA ASN A 47 -4.62 11.09 17.39
C ASN A 47 -6.11 10.75 17.51
N LYS A 48 -6.70 10.01 16.57
CA LYS A 48 -8.11 9.58 16.69
C LYS A 48 -8.25 8.49 17.76
N SER A 49 -9.35 8.58 18.53
CA SER A 49 -9.73 7.49 19.42
C SER A 49 -10.29 6.30 18.62
N PHE A 50 -10.21 5.08 19.15
CA PHE A 50 -10.80 3.88 18.53
C PHE A 50 -12.30 4.05 18.20
N LYS A 51 -13.06 4.75 19.06
CA LYS A 51 -14.48 5.03 18.82
C LYS A 51 -14.71 6.00 17.66
N ASP A 52 -13.76 6.91 17.42
CA ASP A 52 -13.82 7.83 16.30
C ASP A 52 -13.31 7.18 15.01
N PHE A 53 -12.37 6.24 15.13
CA PHE A 53 -11.92 5.36 14.04
C PHE A 53 -13.09 4.51 13.52
N ASN A 54 -13.80 3.77 14.37
CA ASN A 54 -14.95 2.97 13.94
C ASN A 54 -16.09 3.82 13.35
N ARG A 55 -16.39 4.99 13.93
CA ARG A 55 -17.38 5.92 13.35
C ARG A 55 -16.96 6.48 11.99
N TYR A 56 -15.66 6.57 11.73
CA TYR A 56 -15.11 6.98 10.45
C TYR A 56 -15.23 5.88 9.38
N TRP A 57 -15.01 4.62 9.75
CA TRP A 57 -15.19 3.46 8.87
C TRP A 57 -16.67 3.18 8.54
N ILE A 58 -17.58 3.39 9.50
CA ILE A 58 -19.03 3.27 9.28
C ILE A 58 -19.54 4.32 8.28
N ARG A 59 -18.85 5.47 8.19
CA ARG A 59 -19.13 6.51 7.20
C ARG A 59 -18.28 6.29 5.95
N GLN A 60 -18.77 5.43 5.05
CA GLN A 60 -18.07 5.03 3.82
C GLN A 60 -17.58 6.23 2.97
N ASP A 61 -18.29 7.38 3.02
CA ASP A 61 -17.90 8.64 2.38
C ASP A 61 -16.57 9.23 2.88
N LYS A 62 -16.04 8.73 3.99
CA LYS A 62 -14.78 9.20 4.60
C LYS A 62 -13.65 8.19 4.58
N ALA A 63 -13.91 6.91 4.35
CA ALA A 63 -12.88 5.85 4.46
C ALA A 63 -11.74 5.98 3.42
N PHE A 64 -11.99 6.55 2.23
CA PHE A 64 -11.03 6.60 1.11
C PHE A 64 -10.76 8.03 0.63
N GLN A 65 -10.22 8.85 1.54
CA GLN A 65 -9.82 10.23 1.26
C GLN A 65 -8.36 10.33 0.82
N LYS A 66 -7.97 11.51 0.32
CA LYS A 66 -6.58 11.85 -0.02
C LYS A 66 -5.57 11.51 1.08
N TYR A 67 -5.98 11.65 2.34
CA TYR A 67 -5.17 11.27 3.49
C TYR A 67 -6.03 10.43 4.44
N SER A 68 -5.74 9.13 4.53
CA SER A 68 -6.41 8.17 5.41
C SER A 68 -5.40 7.19 6.01
N GLN A 69 -5.88 6.25 6.82
CA GLN A 69 -5.02 5.25 7.45
C GLN A 69 -4.17 4.52 6.39
N CYS A 70 -2.86 4.43 6.63
CA CYS A 70 -1.96 3.61 5.85
C CYS A 70 -1.57 2.38 6.67
N TYR A 71 -1.48 1.22 6.03
CA TYR A 71 -1.13 -0.02 6.71
C TYR A 71 0.29 -0.43 6.38
N CYS A 72 1.01 -0.90 7.39
CA CYS A 72 2.39 -1.37 7.23
C CYS A 72 2.45 -2.59 6.31
N PHE A 73 1.57 -3.56 6.51
CA PHE A 73 1.49 -4.79 5.74
C PHE A 73 0.04 -5.10 5.32
N SER A 74 -0.12 -5.86 4.24
CA SER A 74 -1.39 -6.39 3.79
C SER A 74 -1.91 -7.44 4.77
N ASN A 75 -3.21 -7.41 5.02
CA ASN A 75 -3.94 -8.42 5.78
C ASN A 75 -4.54 -9.52 4.89
N GLU A 76 -4.25 -9.49 3.58
CA GLU A 76 -4.61 -10.55 2.63
C GLU A 76 -3.52 -11.62 2.57
N ILE A 77 -3.89 -12.89 2.38
CA ILE A 77 -2.92 -13.98 2.22
C ILE A 77 -2.41 -14.02 0.77
N LEU A 78 -1.58 -13.03 0.41
CA LEU A 78 -1.02 -12.89 -0.94
C LEU A 78 -0.31 -14.17 -1.40
N LYS A 79 0.42 -14.85 -0.50
CA LYS A 79 1.09 -16.13 -0.80
C LYS A 79 0.17 -17.14 -1.49
N GLU A 80 -1.06 -17.28 -1.05
CA GLU A 80 -1.96 -18.35 -1.51
C GLU A 80 -2.44 -18.12 -2.94
N TYR A 81 -2.91 -16.91 -3.24
CA TYR A 81 -3.53 -16.65 -4.53
C TYR A 81 -2.55 -16.07 -5.56
N TYR A 82 -1.49 -15.35 -5.16
CA TYR A 82 -0.44 -14.92 -6.10
C TYR A 82 0.37 -16.10 -6.62
N ASN A 83 0.51 -17.19 -5.86
CA ASN A 83 1.19 -18.40 -6.34
C ASN A 83 0.44 -19.12 -7.48
N ARG A 84 -0.81 -18.75 -7.73
CA ARG A 84 -1.62 -19.29 -8.84
C ARG A 84 -1.48 -18.48 -10.13
N ILE A 85 -0.79 -17.34 -10.08
CA ILE A 85 -0.62 -16.41 -11.20
C ILE A 85 0.84 -16.46 -11.66
N ASN A 86 1.04 -16.65 -12.96
CA ASN A 86 2.37 -16.50 -13.55
C ASN A 86 2.64 -15.02 -13.83
N PHE A 87 3.43 -14.36 -12.96
CA PHE A 87 3.83 -12.97 -13.11
C PHE A 87 5.01 -12.74 -14.06
N SER A 88 5.67 -13.79 -14.56
CA SER A 88 6.86 -13.64 -15.40
C SER A 88 6.59 -12.79 -16.64
N ASN A 89 7.28 -11.64 -16.73
CA ASN A 89 7.17 -10.68 -17.82
C ASN A 89 5.74 -10.13 -18.03
N LYS A 90 4.97 -9.99 -16.94
CA LYS A 90 3.59 -9.50 -16.97
C LYS A 90 3.45 -8.03 -16.62
N ASP A 91 2.46 -7.38 -17.21
CA ASP A 91 2.02 -6.04 -16.81
C ASP A 91 0.87 -6.16 -15.80
N VAL A 92 1.06 -5.52 -14.65
CA VAL A 92 0.13 -5.59 -13.53
C VAL A 92 -0.46 -4.21 -13.24
N LEU A 93 -1.76 -4.16 -12.94
CA LEU A 93 -2.41 -3.01 -12.32
C LEU A 93 -2.87 -3.38 -10.91
N THR A 94 -2.54 -2.58 -9.89
CA THR A 94 -3.03 -2.83 -8.54
C THR A 94 -3.33 -1.57 -7.76
N VAL A 95 -4.25 -1.63 -6.81
CA VAL A 95 -4.31 -0.63 -5.74
C VAL A 95 -3.00 -0.66 -4.94
N CYS A 96 -2.54 0.49 -4.43
CA CYS A 96 -1.31 0.56 -3.65
C CYS A 96 -1.50 -0.02 -2.25
N GLY A 97 -2.48 0.45 -1.47
CA GLY A 97 -2.72 -0.02 -0.11
C GLY A 97 -1.46 0.04 0.76
N SER A 98 -1.00 -1.11 1.27
CA SER A 98 0.26 -1.22 2.02
C SER A 98 1.52 -1.26 1.12
N GLY A 99 1.34 -1.40 -0.20
CA GLY A 99 2.40 -1.59 -1.19
C GLY A 99 2.80 -3.04 -1.43
N ASP A 100 2.23 -4.00 -0.71
CA ASP A 100 2.69 -5.39 -0.77
C ASP A 100 2.28 -6.10 -2.05
N GLN A 101 1.10 -5.82 -2.60
CA GLN A 101 0.69 -6.34 -3.91
C GLN A 101 1.68 -5.97 -5.02
N ILE A 102 2.26 -4.76 -4.95
CA ILE A 102 3.24 -4.26 -5.92
C ILE A 102 4.55 -5.02 -5.76
N ILE A 103 5.07 -5.10 -4.53
CA ILE A 103 6.35 -5.76 -4.23
C ILE A 103 6.26 -7.25 -4.55
N GLU A 104 5.16 -7.91 -4.20
CA GLU A 104 4.93 -9.34 -4.47
C GLU A 104 4.80 -9.67 -5.96
N SER A 105 4.23 -8.75 -6.75
CA SER A 105 4.19 -8.89 -8.21
C SER A 105 5.61 -8.83 -8.80
N LEU A 106 6.41 -7.85 -8.38
CA LEU A 106 7.80 -7.70 -8.84
C LEU A 106 8.68 -8.87 -8.36
N ALA A 107 8.50 -9.31 -7.12
CA ALA A 107 9.16 -10.48 -6.55
C ALA A 107 8.99 -11.74 -7.41
N ARG A 108 7.80 -11.89 -8.01
CA ARG A 108 7.42 -12.99 -8.89
C ARG A 108 7.71 -12.74 -10.38
N GLY A 109 8.42 -11.65 -10.70
CA GLY A 109 8.92 -11.39 -12.05
C GLY A 109 8.01 -10.57 -12.95
N ALA A 110 7.05 -9.82 -12.38
CA ALA A 110 6.30 -8.83 -13.15
C ALA A 110 7.25 -7.86 -13.85
N ARG A 111 6.97 -7.57 -15.13
CA ARG A 111 7.75 -6.60 -15.91
C ARG A 111 7.50 -5.17 -15.41
N LYS A 112 6.23 -4.86 -15.17
CA LYS A 112 5.77 -3.53 -14.80
C LYS A 112 4.57 -3.63 -13.87
N VAL A 113 4.52 -2.74 -12.89
CA VAL A 113 3.37 -2.56 -12.02
C VAL A 113 2.91 -1.11 -12.07
N ASP A 114 1.78 -0.88 -12.72
CA ASP A 114 1.03 0.38 -12.56
C ASP A 114 0.19 0.27 -11.29
N SER A 115 0.23 1.29 -10.46
CA SER A 115 -0.50 1.35 -9.20
C SER A 115 -1.22 2.65 -8.99
N PHE A 116 -2.22 2.61 -8.13
CA PHE A 116 -3.00 3.78 -7.77
C PHE A 116 -3.52 3.69 -6.35
N ASP A 117 -3.80 4.84 -5.77
CA ASP A 117 -4.54 4.93 -4.51
C ASP A 117 -5.13 6.32 -4.38
N SER A 118 -6.29 6.44 -3.72
CA SER A 118 -6.79 7.75 -3.35
C SER A 118 -5.98 8.31 -2.18
N ASN A 119 -5.47 7.46 -1.30
CA ASN A 119 -4.68 7.84 -0.14
C ASN A 119 -3.21 8.08 -0.52
N LYS A 120 -2.80 9.35 -0.56
CA LYS A 120 -1.42 9.79 -0.84
C LYS A 120 -0.41 9.31 0.21
N LEU A 121 -0.83 8.87 1.40
CA LEU A 121 0.10 8.31 2.40
C LEU A 121 0.67 6.95 1.98
N THR A 122 -0.07 6.19 1.16
CA THR A 122 0.40 4.90 0.60
C THR A 122 1.59 5.07 -0.34
N TYR A 123 1.64 6.18 -1.08
CA TYR A 123 2.79 6.58 -1.90
C TYR A 123 4.06 6.70 -1.06
N TYR A 124 4.00 7.48 0.03
CA TYR A 124 5.14 7.66 0.91
C TYR A 124 5.60 6.33 1.54
N ASN A 125 4.66 5.48 1.96
CA ASN A 125 4.97 4.16 2.51
C ASN A 125 5.60 3.21 1.49
N LEU A 126 5.04 3.12 0.27
CA LEU A 126 5.55 2.25 -0.79
C LEU A 126 7.03 2.52 -1.06
N TYR A 127 7.40 3.78 -1.27
CA TYR A 127 8.78 4.13 -1.61
C TYR A 127 9.73 4.06 -0.42
N LEU A 128 9.25 4.29 0.82
CA LEU A 128 10.04 3.97 2.02
C LEU A 128 10.36 2.48 2.09
N LYS A 129 9.36 1.63 1.84
CA LYS A 129 9.49 0.18 1.89
C LYS A 129 10.44 -0.35 0.81
N ILE A 130 10.35 0.16 -0.40
CA ILE A 130 11.31 -0.16 -1.48
C ILE A 130 12.73 0.26 -1.09
N ALA A 131 12.92 1.46 -0.55
CA ALA A 131 14.23 1.91 -0.09
C ALA A 131 14.78 1.04 1.06
N ALA A 132 13.92 0.67 2.02
CA ALA A 132 14.27 -0.22 3.11
C ALA A 132 14.70 -1.60 2.61
N ILE A 133 13.97 -2.20 1.66
CA ILE A 133 14.34 -3.48 1.03
C ILE A 133 15.72 -3.37 0.35
N LYS A 134 15.97 -2.28 -0.38
CA LYS A 134 17.23 -2.07 -1.11
C LYS A 134 18.43 -1.81 -0.19
N ALA A 135 18.24 -1.05 0.89
CA ALA A 135 19.33 -0.65 1.77
C ALA A 135 19.63 -1.71 2.83
N LEU A 136 18.61 -2.13 3.57
CA LEU A 136 18.76 -2.84 4.84
C LEU A 136 19.03 -4.33 4.64
N LYS A 137 19.72 -4.94 5.61
CA LYS A 137 19.72 -6.40 5.77
C LYS A 137 18.33 -6.85 6.23
N TYR A 138 18.05 -8.15 6.07
CA TYR A 138 16.74 -8.72 6.45
C TYR A 138 16.37 -8.40 7.91
N ASP A 139 17.27 -8.66 8.87
CA ASP A 139 16.99 -8.39 10.29
C ASP A 139 16.74 -6.90 10.57
N GLU A 140 17.45 -6.00 9.88
CA GLU A 140 17.27 -4.55 10.02
C GLU A 140 15.92 -4.11 9.43
N PHE A 141 15.52 -4.69 8.30
CA PHE A 141 14.19 -4.46 7.70
C PHE A 141 13.07 -4.92 8.64
N ILE A 142 13.20 -6.12 9.21
CA ILE A 142 12.23 -6.66 10.18
C ILE A 142 12.19 -5.78 11.43
N LYS A 143 13.34 -5.36 11.95
CA LYS A 143 13.41 -4.42 13.08
C LYS A 143 12.75 -3.09 12.76
N PHE A 144 12.96 -2.53 11.56
CA PHE A 144 12.37 -1.27 11.14
C PHE A 144 10.84 -1.33 11.10
N TYR A 145 10.27 -2.39 10.53
CA TYR A 145 8.82 -2.54 10.39
C TYR A 145 8.12 -3.28 11.54
N ASN A 146 8.86 -3.76 12.54
CA ASN A 146 8.29 -4.19 13.80
C ASN A 146 7.80 -2.97 14.59
N LEU A 147 6.50 -2.65 14.45
CA LEU A 147 5.90 -1.41 14.94
C LEU A 147 5.95 -1.20 16.46
N TYR A 148 6.14 -2.26 17.24
CA TYR A 148 6.25 -2.15 18.70
C TYR A 148 7.66 -2.42 19.21
N SER A 149 8.63 -2.58 18.31
CA SER A 149 10.02 -2.65 18.72
C SER A 149 10.46 -1.32 19.34
N LYS A 150 11.30 -1.40 20.38
CA LYS A 150 12.01 -0.27 20.98
C LYS A 150 13.25 0.16 20.17
N ASP A 151 13.49 -0.46 19.01
CA ASP A 151 14.57 -0.09 18.11
C ASP A 151 14.46 1.39 17.70
N ASN A 152 15.61 2.05 17.61
CA ASN A 152 15.71 3.45 17.18
C ASN A 152 15.42 3.54 15.67
N LYS A 153 14.18 3.88 15.31
CA LYS A 153 13.71 3.90 13.92
C LYS A 153 14.39 4.98 13.11
N LYS A 154 14.70 6.13 13.72
CA LYS A 154 15.45 7.23 13.10
C LYS A 154 16.88 6.86 12.78
N TYR A 155 17.53 6.07 13.63
CA TYR A 155 18.85 5.51 13.31
C TYR A 155 18.77 4.61 12.07
N ILE A 156 17.84 3.65 12.04
CA ILE A 156 17.66 2.77 10.88
C ILE A 156 17.23 3.56 9.62
N TYR A 157 16.41 4.60 9.79
CA TYR A 157 16.04 5.51 8.71
C TYR A 157 17.27 6.22 8.13
N THR A 158 18.21 6.66 8.97
CA THR A 158 19.45 7.31 8.53
C THR A 158 20.25 6.39 7.60
N GLU A 159 20.28 5.09 7.89
CA GLU A 159 20.96 4.08 7.06
C GLU A 159 20.28 3.86 5.69
N LEU A 160 18.94 3.88 5.63
CA LEU A 160 18.20 3.67 4.36
C LEU A 160 17.94 4.95 3.57
N ARG A 161 18.10 6.13 4.18
CA ARG A 161 17.74 7.44 3.62
C ARG A 161 18.34 7.68 2.24
N ASP A 162 19.58 7.24 2.02
CA ASP A 162 20.27 7.47 0.74
C ASP A 162 19.87 6.49 -0.36
N ALA A 163 19.14 5.42 -0.03
CA ALA A 163 18.49 4.56 -1.01
C ALA A 163 17.18 5.15 -1.55
N ILE A 164 16.63 6.20 -0.91
CA ILE A 164 15.44 6.90 -1.41
C ILE A 164 15.85 7.77 -2.61
N LYS A 165 15.46 7.35 -3.81
CA LYS A 165 15.76 8.05 -5.06
C LYS A 165 14.91 9.30 -5.29
N LYS A 166 13.67 9.30 -4.80
CA LYS A 166 12.67 10.34 -5.05
C LYS A 166 12.77 11.44 -3.99
N GLU A 167 13.04 12.67 -4.44
CA GLU A 167 13.28 13.81 -3.55
C GLU A 167 12.06 14.18 -2.69
N ASP A 168 10.85 14.07 -3.24
CA ASP A 168 9.60 14.31 -2.49
C ASP A 168 9.36 13.27 -1.39
N ILE A 169 9.68 12.01 -1.65
CA ILE A 169 9.66 10.93 -0.65
C ILE A 169 10.69 11.21 0.45
N LYS A 170 11.93 11.55 0.04
CA LYS A 170 13.04 11.82 0.96
C LYS A 170 12.72 13.00 1.88
N LEU A 171 12.21 14.11 1.33
CA LEU A 171 11.81 15.29 2.09
C LEU A 171 10.67 14.99 3.07
N PHE A 172 9.68 14.20 2.67
CA PHE A 172 8.59 13.79 3.57
C PHE A 172 9.13 13.02 4.78
N TRP A 173 9.93 11.97 4.54
CA TRP A 173 10.45 11.13 5.62
C TRP A 173 11.51 11.81 6.46
N ASP A 174 12.34 12.68 5.87
CA ASP A 174 13.29 13.51 6.63
C ASP A 174 12.55 14.37 7.65
N LYS A 175 11.49 15.06 7.22
CA LYS A 175 10.68 15.87 8.13
C LYS A 175 9.95 15.02 9.18
N PHE A 176 9.43 13.86 8.77
CA PHE A 176 8.75 12.94 9.65
C PHE A 176 9.70 12.45 10.76
N PHE A 177 10.87 11.88 10.42
CA PHE A 177 11.83 11.38 11.41
C PHE A 177 12.58 12.49 12.16
N GLN A 178 12.59 13.72 11.65
CA GLN A 178 13.14 14.86 12.37
C GLN A 178 12.24 15.28 13.54
N ASN A 179 10.92 15.32 13.34
CA ASN A 179 9.99 15.99 14.26
C ASN A 179 8.93 15.09 14.88
N ASP A 180 8.66 13.92 14.28
CA ASP A 180 7.43 13.15 14.47
C ASP A 180 7.68 11.62 14.46
N GLU A 181 8.91 11.18 14.73
CA GLU A 181 9.29 9.75 14.74
C GLU A 181 8.40 8.92 15.67
N GLU A 182 7.99 9.48 16.81
CA GLU A 182 7.12 8.82 17.78
C GLU A 182 5.75 8.45 17.19
N LEU A 183 5.35 9.09 16.08
CA LEU A 183 4.13 8.78 15.37
C LEU A 183 4.28 7.62 14.38
N PHE A 184 5.49 7.10 14.12
CA PHE A 184 5.71 6.04 13.13
C PHE A 184 4.82 4.82 13.37
N THR A 185 4.73 4.38 14.63
CA THR A 185 3.88 3.25 15.02
C THR A 185 2.41 3.55 14.84
N THR A 186 1.92 4.68 15.35
CA THR A 186 0.50 5.06 15.29
C THR A 186 0.07 5.43 13.87
N PHE A 187 0.98 5.92 13.04
CA PHE A 187 0.80 6.17 11.61
C PHE A 187 0.37 4.89 10.88
N PHE A 188 0.91 3.73 11.25
CA PHE A 188 0.57 2.45 10.63
C PHE A 188 -0.56 1.68 11.30
N LEU A 189 -0.75 1.85 12.61
CA LEU A 189 -1.79 1.13 13.36
C LEU A 189 -3.15 1.82 13.33
N GLY A 190 -3.19 3.14 13.15
CA GLY A 190 -4.42 3.93 13.20
C GLY A 190 -5.05 4.05 14.59
N GLU A 191 -4.35 3.61 15.63
CA GLU A 191 -4.83 3.60 17.00
C GLU A 191 -3.76 4.07 17.98
N HIS A 192 -4.16 4.91 18.93
CA HIS A 192 -3.55 4.92 20.27
C HIS A 192 -4.04 3.69 21.03
N ASN A 193 -3.36 2.55 20.88
CA ASN A 193 -3.69 1.39 21.71
C ASN A 193 -3.19 1.62 23.13
N ASN A 194 -4.15 2.03 23.97
CA ASN A 194 -4.07 2.22 25.40
C ASN A 194 -4.05 0.84 26.10
N LYS A 195 -3.00 0.06 25.86
CA LYS A 195 -2.76 -1.23 26.52
C LYS A 195 -1.30 -1.29 27.01
N ASN A 196 -1.11 -1.89 28.19
CA ASN A 196 0.17 -2.05 28.89
C ASN A 196 1.30 -2.53 27.95
N ILE A 197 2.52 -2.03 28.16
CA ILE A 197 3.69 -2.27 27.31
C ILE A 197 3.96 -3.76 27.05
N GLU A 198 3.73 -4.64 28.02
CA GLU A 198 3.92 -6.09 27.86
C GLU A 198 2.95 -6.71 26.83
N SER A 199 1.72 -6.21 26.76
CA SER A 199 0.75 -6.64 25.73
C SER A 199 1.12 -6.17 24.32
N ARG A 200 1.96 -5.12 24.20
CA ARG A 200 2.39 -4.55 22.92
C ARG A 200 3.45 -5.41 22.24
N GLU A 201 4.45 -5.89 22.97
CA GLU A 201 5.50 -6.74 22.41
C GLU A 201 4.93 -8.07 21.89
N GLU A 202 3.99 -8.66 22.61
CA GLU A 202 3.31 -9.88 22.16
C GLU A 202 2.38 -9.62 20.96
N SER A 203 1.62 -8.53 20.98
CA SER A 203 0.81 -8.12 19.82
C SER A 203 1.67 -7.88 18.58
N ALA A 204 2.87 -7.32 18.75
CA ALA A 204 3.84 -7.11 17.68
C ALA A 204 4.27 -8.41 17.01
N LYS A 205 4.62 -9.40 17.84
CA LYS A 205 5.05 -10.71 17.36
C LYS A 205 3.92 -11.38 16.59
N ILE A 206 2.69 -11.31 17.12
CA ILE A 206 1.50 -11.84 16.43
C ILE A 206 1.30 -11.12 15.09
N SER A 207 1.29 -9.79 15.05
CA SER A 207 1.09 -9.03 13.81
C SER A 207 2.17 -9.30 12.76
N LEU A 208 3.44 -9.37 13.16
CA LEU A 208 4.54 -9.68 12.26
C LEU A 208 4.49 -11.13 11.78
N THR A 209 4.13 -12.08 12.65
CA THR A 209 3.95 -13.49 12.29
C THR A 209 2.81 -13.65 11.28
N GLN A 210 1.69 -12.96 11.49
CA GLN A 210 0.58 -12.95 10.55
C GLN A 210 1.01 -12.35 9.20
N ALA A 211 1.71 -11.20 9.20
CA ALA A 211 2.24 -10.61 7.99
C ALA A 211 3.18 -11.58 7.25
N LYS A 212 4.07 -12.28 7.97
CA LYS A 212 4.95 -13.31 7.40
C LYS A 212 4.18 -14.47 6.80
N ASN A 213 3.08 -14.91 7.39
CA ASN A 213 2.22 -15.93 6.79
C ASN A 213 1.54 -15.45 5.51
N ASN A 214 1.25 -14.15 5.42
CA ASN A 214 0.55 -13.54 4.30
C ASN A 214 1.45 -13.16 3.12
N ILE A 215 2.72 -12.82 3.39
CA ILE A 215 3.61 -12.13 2.44
C ILE A 215 4.94 -12.88 2.33
N SER A 216 5.30 -13.30 1.11
CA SER A 216 6.50 -14.08 0.78
C SER A 216 7.80 -13.33 1.08
N TYR A 217 7.90 -12.05 0.73
CA TYR A 217 9.17 -11.31 0.87
C TYR A 217 9.53 -10.98 2.33
N LEU A 218 8.66 -11.31 3.29
CA LEU A 218 8.97 -11.25 4.72
C LEU A 218 9.70 -12.49 5.25
N GLU A 219 9.91 -13.50 4.41
CA GLU A 219 10.85 -14.59 4.64
C GLU A 219 12.25 -14.20 4.15
N GLU A 220 13.29 -14.62 4.85
CA GLU A 220 14.65 -14.16 4.61
C GLU A 220 15.17 -14.45 3.19
N ASP A 221 14.97 -15.67 2.69
CA ASP A 221 15.46 -16.06 1.37
C ASP A 221 14.72 -15.29 0.26
N THR A 222 13.40 -15.17 0.37
CA THR A 222 12.62 -14.36 -0.56
C THR A 222 13.00 -12.87 -0.46
N PHE A 223 13.25 -12.34 0.74
CA PHE A 223 13.68 -10.96 0.94
C PHE A 223 14.98 -10.67 0.18
N LYS A 224 15.99 -11.55 0.29
CA LYS A 224 17.26 -11.43 -0.43
C LYS A 224 17.03 -11.44 -1.93
N ASP A 225 16.15 -12.32 -2.40
CA ASP A 225 15.75 -12.41 -3.80
C ASP A 225 15.08 -11.11 -4.31
N VAL A 226 14.12 -10.58 -3.56
CA VAL A 226 13.43 -9.32 -3.90
C VAL A 226 14.41 -8.17 -3.88
N LYS A 227 15.29 -8.08 -2.88
CA LYS A 227 16.31 -7.04 -2.78
C LYS A 227 17.17 -6.95 -4.05
N ASN A 228 17.50 -8.08 -4.65
CA ASN A 228 18.31 -8.14 -5.87
C ASN A 228 17.50 -7.84 -7.16
N LYS A 229 16.20 -8.15 -7.16
CA LYS A 229 15.34 -8.07 -8.37
C LYS A 229 14.52 -6.78 -8.45
N ILE A 230 14.21 -6.15 -7.32
CA ILE A 230 13.25 -5.05 -7.27
C ILE A 230 13.78 -3.81 -7.99
N ASN A 231 13.13 -3.50 -9.11
CA ASN A 231 13.36 -2.26 -9.82
C ASN A 231 12.25 -1.26 -9.45
N GLU A 232 12.64 -0.05 -9.05
CA GLU A 232 11.65 1.00 -8.76
C GLU A 232 11.14 1.65 -10.05
N ASP A 233 11.94 1.62 -11.11
CA ASP A 233 11.60 2.24 -12.39
C ASP A 233 10.51 1.44 -13.14
N SER A 234 10.24 0.20 -12.73
CA SER A 234 9.11 -0.61 -13.20
C SER A 234 7.80 -0.33 -12.46
N ILE A 235 7.79 0.62 -11.52
CA ILE A 235 6.62 0.99 -10.74
C ILE A 235 6.14 2.37 -11.18
N THR A 236 4.84 2.48 -11.49
CA THR A 236 4.18 3.79 -11.59
C THR A 236 3.14 3.89 -10.50
N PHE A 237 3.08 5.02 -9.79
CA PHE A 237 2.03 5.30 -8.83
C PHE A 237 1.25 6.54 -9.28
N LYS A 238 -0.08 6.50 -9.18
CA LYS A 238 -0.95 7.68 -9.38
C LYS A 238 -1.91 7.87 -8.22
N GLU A 239 -1.92 9.07 -7.66
CA GLU A 239 -2.97 9.49 -6.72
C GLU A 239 -4.29 9.66 -7.50
N MET A 240 -5.23 8.75 -7.29
CA MET A 240 -6.55 8.77 -7.93
C MET A 240 -7.54 7.78 -7.33
N ASP A 241 -8.82 8.02 -7.60
CA ASP A 241 -9.91 7.08 -7.35
C ASP A 241 -9.92 5.95 -8.40
N ILE A 242 -10.44 4.78 -8.02
CA ILE A 242 -10.55 3.61 -8.92
C ILE A 242 -11.28 3.94 -10.21
N PHE A 243 -12.31 4.79 -10.18
CA PHE A 243 -13.11 5.14 -11.35
C PHE A 243 -12.34 6.02 -12.36
N ASP A 244 -11.17 6.53 -11.99
CA ASP A 244 -10.31 7.32 -12.87
C ASP A 244 -9.16 6.51 -13.51
N VAL A 245 -9.03 5.21 -13.19
CA VAL A 245 -8.00 4.32 -13.75
C VAL A 245 -7.95 4.41 -15.28
N LYS A 246 -9.06 4.17 -15.98
CA LYS A 246 -9.16 4.23 -17.44
C LYS A 246 -8.83 5.61 -18.04
N LYS A 247 -9.01 6.70 -17.27
CA LYS A 247 -8.67 8.06 -17.74
C LYS A 247 -7.18 8.35 -17.62
N LYS A 248 -6.52 7.78 -16.60
CA LYS A 248 -5.10 8.05 -16.33
C LYS A 248 -4.17 6.95 -16.83
N TYR A 249 -4.65 5.74 -17.04
CA TYR A 249 -3.90 4.61 -17.58
C TYR A 249 -4.61 4.06 -18.82
N ASN A 250 -3.91 4.16 -19.95
CA ASN A 250 -4.38 3.68 -21.26
C ASN A 250 -3.74 2.33 -21.65
N ASN A 251 -3.14 1.62 -20.68
CA ASN A 251 -2.45 0.36 -20.90
C ASN A 251 -3.42 -0.82 -20.79
N LYS A 252 -3.05 -1.95 -21.42
CA LYS A 252 -3.63 -3.25 -21.12
C LYS A 252 -2.76 -4.00 -20.11
N TYR A 253 -3.38 -4.85 -19.32
CA TYR A 253 -2.74 -5.61 -18.25
C TYR A 253 -3.03 -7.09 -18.40
N ASP A 254 -2.08 -7.91 -17.94
CA ASP A 254 -2.27 -9.35 -17.82
C ASP A 254 -2.99 -9.69 -16.51
N PHE A 255 -2.74 -8.90 -15.47
CA PHE A 255 -3.30 -9.10 -14.14
C PHE A 255 -3.72 -7.77 -13.51
N ILE A 256 -4.90 -7.76 -12.91
CA ILE A 256 -5.43 -6.61 -12.18
C ILE A 256 -5.82 -7.05 -10.76
N ASN A 257 -5.40 -6.33 -9.73
CA ASN A 257 -5.82 -6.59 -8.35
C ASN A 257 -6.36 -5.31 -7.68
N PHE A 258 -7.65 -5.29 -7.39
CA PHE A 258 -8.29 -4.16 -6.69
C PHE A 258 -8.56 -4.41 -5.22
N SER A 259 -8.00 -5.50 -4.64
CA SER A 259 -8.23 -5.85 -3.24
C SER A 259 -9.73 -5.88 -2.95
N ASN A 260 -10.14 -5.39 -1.79
CA ASN A 260 -11.52 -5.36 -1.33
C ASN A 260 -12.23 -4.02 -1.60
N ILE A 261 -11.78 -3.22 -2.57
CA ILE A 261 -12.37 -1.90 -2.91
C ILE A 261 -13.87 -2.01 -3.19
N PHE A 262 -14.32 -3.14 -3.75
CA PHE A 262 -15.73 -3.42 -4.02
C PHE A 262 -16.64 -3.15 -2.81
N ASN A 263 -16.17 -3.41 -1.59
CA ASN A 263 -16.94 -3.26 -0.36
C ASN A 263 -17.20 -1.81 0.06
N TYR A 264 -16.59 -0.84 -0.63
CA TYR A 264 -16.58 0.56 -0.21
C TYR A 264 -17.06 1.53 -1.30
N VAL A 265 -17.55 1.02 -2.41
CA VAL A 265 -17.99 1.81 -3.56
C VAL A 265 -19.40 1.41 -3.97
N ASP A 266 -20.06 2.27 -4.75
CA ASP A 266 -21.36 1.93 -5.31
C ASP A 266 -21.25 0.69 -6.22
N THR A 267 -21.98 -0.36 -5.86
CA THR A 267 -21.87 -1.67 -6.51
C THR A 267 -22.22 -1.62 -8.00
N LYS A 268 -23.29 -0.90 -8.37
CA LYS A 268 -23.73 -0.85 -9.78
C LYS A 268 -22.71 -0.10 -10.64
N LYS A 269 -22.20 1.02 -10.12
CA LYS A 269 -21.14 1.81 -10.75
C LYS A 269 -19.85 1.00 -10.88
N PHE A 270 -19.44 0.29 -9.84
CA PHE A 270 -18.26 -0.58 -9.87
C PHE A 270 -18.39 -1.68 -10.92
N ILE A 271 -19.49 -2.42 -10.92
CA ILE A 271 -19.72 -3.50 -11.89
C ILE A 271 -19.69 -2.98 -13.34
N SER A 272 -20.36 -1.86 -13.61
CA SER A 272 -20.32 -1.20 -14.93
C SER A 272 -18.89 -0.79 -15.32
N TYR A 273 -18.12 -0.30 -14.35
CA TYR A 273 -16.73 0.07 -14.56
C TYR A 273 -15.83 -1.13 -14.83
N ILE A 274 -16.00 -2.23 -14.09
CA ILE A 274 -15.27 -3.48 -14.30
C ILE A 274 -15.53 -4.04 -15.69
N LYS A 275 -16.77 -4.02 -16.19
CA LYS A 275 -17.07 -4.45 -17.56
C LYS A 275 -16.26 -3.68 -18.59
N GLN A 276 -16.16 -2.36 -18.45
CA GLN A 276 -15.32 -1.54 -19.33
C GLN A 276 -13.82 -1.88 -19.20
N LEU A 277 -13.31 -2.09 -17.99
CA LEU A 277 -11.91 -2.48 -17.79
C LEU A 277 -11.60 -3.86 -18.38
N LEU A 278 -12.52 -4.83 -18.24
CA LEU A 278 -12.39 -6.15 -18.86
C LEU A 278 -12.25 -6.02 -20.38
N GLU A 279 -13.02 -5.15 -21.02
CA GLU A 279 -12.98 -4.92 -22.47
C GLU A 279 -11.71 -4.18 -22.91
N ASP A 280 -11.41 -3.05 -22.27
CA ASP A 280 -10.43 -2.08 -22.76
C ASP A 280 -9.03 -2.28 -22.20
N ASN A 281 -8.92 -2.69 -20.93
CA ASN A 281 -7.68 -2.68 -20.15
C ASN A 281 -7.17 -4.06 -19.75
N LEU A 282 -7.89 -5.15 -20.05
CA LEU A 282 -7.43 -6.51 -19.78
C LEU A 282 -7.08 -7.24 -21.09
N TYR A 283 -5.90 -7.87 -21.14
CA TYR A 283 -5.54 -8.75 -22.26
C TYR A 283 -6.45 -9.98 -22.32
N ASN A 284 -6.55 -10.61 -23.50
CA ASN A 284 -7.17 -11.94 -23.60
C ASN A 284 -6.41 -12.91 -22.69
N ASP A 285 -7.15 -13.78 -21.98
CA ASP A 285 -6.65 -14.62 -20.86
C ASP A 285 -6.14 -13.86 -19.63
N GLY A 286 -6.22 -12.53 -19.61
CA GLY A 286 -5.91 -11.76 -18.42
C GLY A 286 -6.91 -12.03 -17.29
N GLU A 287 -6.46 -11.81 -16.07
CA GLU A 287 -7.23 -12.08 -14.85
C GLU A 287 -7.37 -10.81 -14.00
N ILE A 288 -8.54 -10.63 -13.38
CA ILE A 288 -8.80 -9.56 -12.43
C ILE A 288 -9.31 -10.14 -11.11
N ILE A 289 -8.70 -9.73 -10.00
CA ILE A 289 -9.22 -9.92 -8.65
C ILE A 289 -10.17 -8.76 -8.33
N LEU A 290 -11.43 -9.11 -8.11
CA LEU A 290 -12.54 -8.17 -7.89
C LEU A 290 -12.79 -7.89 -6.43
N ASP A 291 -12.53 -8.87 -5.57
CA ASP A 291 -12.72 -8.76 -4.11
C ASP A 291 -11.84 -9.77 -3.37
N TYR A 292 -11.48 -9.43 -2.13
CA TYR A 292 -10.90 -10.34 -1.15
C TYR A 292 -11.88 -10.52 0.00
N ILE A 293 -12.15 -11.77 0.35
CA ILE A 293 -13.16 -12.15 1.33
C ILE A 293 -12.47 -12.88 2.49
N TRP A 294 -12.46 -12.24 3.65
CA TRP A 294 -12.04 -12.86 4.91
C TRP A 294 -13.12 -13.79 5.44
N GLU A 295 -12.70 -14.90 6.06
CA GLU A 295 -13.59 -15.82 6.78
C GLU A 295 -14.74 -16.33 5.88
N TYR A 296 -14.38 -16.72 4.66
CA TYR A 296 -15.27 -17.24 3.65
C TYR A 296 -16.08 -18.43 4.17
N SER A 297 -17.41 -18.32 4.04
CA SER A 297 -18.33 -19.44 4.23
C SER A 297 -19.44 -19.45 3.18
N GLU A 298 -19.69 -20.63 2.60
CA GLU A 298 -20.69 -20.82 1.55
C GLU A 298 -22.11 -20.41 1.99
N LYS A 299 -22.40 -20.48 3.29
CA LYS A 299 -23.72 -20.17 3.86
C LYS A 299 -23.98 -18.68 4.07
N PHE A 300 -22.94 -17.86 4.29
CA PHE A 300 -23.11 -16.46 4.72
C PHE A 300 -22.59 -15.43 3.71
N GLN A 301 -21.78 -15.84 2.73
CA GLN A 301 -21.33 -14.94 1.68
C GLN A 301 -21.70 -15.55 0.33
N SER A 302 -22.47 -14.83 -0.49
CA SER A 302 -21.91 -13.61 -1.07
C SER A 302 -22.98 -12.81 -1.81
N PHE A 303 -23.64 -11.88 -1.10
CA PHE A 303 -24.44 -10.84 -1.75
C PHE A 303 -23.64 -10.11 -2.85
N ALA A 304 -22.34 -9.90 -2.62
CA ALA A 304 -21.39 -9.41 -3.60
C ALA A 304 -21.38 -10.22 -4.91
N ILE A 305 -21.24 -11.55 -4.81
CA ILE A 305 -21.14 -12.44 -5.97
C ILE A 305 -22.51 -12.60 -6.62
N PHE A 306 -23.58 -12.74 -5.83
CA PHE A 306 -24.94 -12.69 -6.34
C PHE A 306 -25.19 -11.42 -7.17
N LEU A 307 -24.74 -10.26 -6.69
CA LEU A 307 -24.84 -9.02 -7.46
C LEU A 307 -23.97 -9.08 -8.73
N MET A 308 -22.73 -9.54 -8.65
CA MET A 308 -21.87 -9.68 -9.83
C MET A 308 -22.48 -10.63 -10.89
N ASP A 309 -23.07 -11.73 -10.47
CA ASP A 309 -23.78 -12.70 -11.33
C ASP A 309 -25.08 -12.11 -11.90
N LEU A 310 -25.86 -11.40 -11.08
CA LEU A 310 -27.06 -10.67 -11.52
C LEU A 310 -26.74 -9.68 -12.64
N TYR A 311 -25.54 -9.11 -12.62
CA TYR A 311 -25.03 -8.24 -13.66
C TYR A 311 -24.13 -8.96 -14.68
N GLU A 312 -24.23 -10.28 -14.80
CA GLU A 312 -23.59 -11.12 -15.81
C GLU A 312 -22.05 -11.08 -15.83
N LEU A 313 -21.40 -10.64 -14.73
CA LEU A 313 -19.94 -10.74 -14.61
C LEU A 313 -19.48 -12.19 -14.48
N ASN A 314 -20.26 -13.08 -13.86
CA ASN A 314 -19.96 -14.51 -13.70
C ASN A 314 -18.50 -14.77 -13.27
N PRO A 315 -18.05 -14.29 -12.09
CA PRO A 315 -16.71 -14.55 -11.59
C PRO A 315 -16.58 -15.96 -11.01
N ASN A 316 -15.34 -16.42 -10.84
CA ASN A 316 -15.02 -17.64 -10.09
C ASN A 316 -14.61 -17.26 -8.67
N ILE A 317 -14.75 -18.23 -7.76
CA ILE A 317 -14.28 -18.12 -6.38
C ILE A 317 -13.08 -19.04 -6.21
N ILE A 318 -12.01 -18.50 -5.64
CA ILE A 318 -10.85 -19.28 -5.23
C ILE A 318 -10.76 -19.21 -3.71
N THR A 319 -10.93 -20.35 -3.05
CA THR A 319 -10.77 -20.48 -1.60
C THR A 319 -9.38 -21.00 -1.23
N PHE A 320 -8.92 -20.63 -0.04
CA PHE A 320 -7.67 -21.09 0.56
C PHE A 320 -7.74 -21.01 2.09
N ASN A 321 -6.92 -21.82 2.75
CA ASN A 321 -6.95 -21.92 4.21
C ASN A 321 -6.22 -20.72 4.85
N ASN A 322 -6.89 -20.07 5.79
CA ASN A 322 -6.34 -19.11 6.72
C ASN A 322 -6.13 -19.80 8.07
N ASN A 323 -4.87 -20.05 8.42
CA ASN A 323 -4.48 -20.77 9.65
C ASN A 323 -4.98 -20.12 10.96
N TYR A 324 -5.59 -18.93 10.92
CA TYR A 324 -6.14 -18.23 12.08
C TYR A 324 -7.67 -18.27 12.17
N ASN A 325 -8.39 -18.01 11.07
CA ASN A 325 -9.83 -17.72 11.11
C ASN A 325 -10.69 -18.55 10.12
N GLY A 326 -10.18 -19.67 9.59
CA GLY A 326 -10.96 -20.53 8.68
C GLY A 326 -10.50 -20.41 7.24
N ASN A 327 -11.41 -20.40 6.26
CA ASN A 327 -11.03 -20.20 4.87
C ASN A 327 -11.14 -18.72 4.50
N ASP A 328 -10.23 -18.22 3.68
CA ASP A 328 -10.40 -16.95 2.97
C ASP A 328 -10.70 -17.25 1.49
N ALA A 329 -11.14 -16.25 0.73
CA ALA A 329 -11.38 -16.39 -0.69
C ALA A 329 -11.05 -15.12 -1.48
N VAL A 330 -10.76 -15.30 -2.78
CA VAL A 330 -10.75 -14.21 -3.75
C VAL A 330 -11.79 -14.42 -4.83
N VAL A 331 -12.43 -13.34 -5.26
CA VAL A 331 -13.36 -13.32 -6.39
C VAL A 331 -12.58 -12.92 -7.64
N VAL A 332 -12.50 -13.82 -8.61
CA VAL A 332 -11.65 -13.65 -9.80
C VAL A 332 -12.46 -13.71 -11.09
N LYS A 333 -12.17 -12.83 -12.04
CA LYS A 333 -12.70 -12.93 -13.40
C LYS A 333 -11.56 -13.07 -14.41
N LYS A 334 -11.67 -14.06 -15.29
CA LYS A 334 -10.79 -14.22 -16.44
C LYS A 334 -11.48 -13.70 -17.70
N LYS A 335 -10.75 -12.92 -18.52
CA LYS A 335 -11.24 -12.52 -19.84
C LYS A 335 -11.17 -13.70 -20.80
N LYS A 336 -12.30 -14.03 -21.42
CA LYS A 336 -12.35 -15.06 -22.47
C LYS A 336 -11.54 -14.62 -23.69
N ARG A 337 -10.92 -15.57 -24.39
CA ARG A 337 -10.38 -15.34 -25.73
C ARG A 337 -11.54 -14.99 -26.66
N SER A 338 -11.43 -13.83 -27.31
CA SER A 338 -12.30 -13.41 -28.42
C SER A 338 -12.03 -14.26 -29.66
#